data_AF-A0A9X4KS23-F1
#
_entry.id   AF-A0A9X4KS23-F1
#
_cell.length_a   1.000
_cell.length_b   1.000
_cell.length_c   1.000
_cell.angle_alpha   90.00
_cell.angle_beta   90.00
_cell.angle_gamma   90.00
#
_symmetry.space_group_name_H-M   'P 1'
#
loop_
_entity.id
_entity.type
_entity.pdbx_description
1 polymer ?
#
loop_
_entity_poly.entity_id
_entity_poly.type
_entity_poly.pdbx_seq_one_letter_code
_entity_poly.pdbx_strand_id
1 'polypeptide(L)'
;MRERYRSSMHVYFTVAFIVIFFAWTAAFHDHRLLKSVGITLFPVIGAGFAFAWTLRTSLRLTDKSRYTWLLYGIGMLCFIVAQGTWFYDLLFSDEAMSYPSASDFFWLMQYGLNLIAALYHLTLIRKVTRIRFIFNTVIFMVVASSLSFQFLIKPILESNERSMPALITSLSYPILDLGVLLATISLYYHSKISLHKKNHAPPGRRIHAPDRRR
;
A
#
# COMPACT_ATOMS: atom_id res chain seq x y z
N MET A 1 7.28 20.80 -23.37
CA MET A 1 7.98 21.08 -22.09
C MET A 1 7.07 21.17 -20.86
N ARG A 2 5.79 21.57 -20.94
CA ARG A 2 4.86 21.64 -19.78
C ARG A 2 4.43 20.29 -19.16
N GLU A 3 4.47 19.17 -19.90
CA GLU A 3 4.02 17.87 -19.37
C GLU A 3 4.99 17.22 -18.38
N ARG A 4 6.31 17.49 -18.48
CA ARG A 4 7.32 16.91 -17.56
C ARG A 4 7.31 17.56 -16.17
N TYR A 5 6.85 18.81 -16.08
CA TYR A 5 6.80 19.58 -14.84
C TYR A 5 5.64 19.13 -13.92
N ARG A 6 4.49 18.77 -14.50
CA ARG A 6 3.29 18.31 -13.75
C ARG A 6 3.49 16.95 -13.07
N SER A 7 4.41 16.13 -13.57
CA SER A 7 4.74 14.83 -12.97
C SER A 7 5.58 14.95 -11.69
N SER A 8 6.35 16.03 -11.53
CA SER A 8 7.30 16.15 -10.40
C SER A 8 6.67 16.75 -9.15
N MET A 9 5.59 17.53 -9.31
CA MET A 9 4.92 18.22 -8.20
C MET A 9 4.37 17.25 -7.14
N HIS A 10 3.78 16.13 -7.56
CA HIS A 10 3.27 15.11 -6.64
C HIS A 10 4.40 14.45 -5.83
N VAL A 11 5.56 14.23 -6.46
CA VAL A 11 6.74 13.65 -5.79
C VAL A 11 7.26 14.62 -4.74
N TYR A 12 7.41 15.91 -5.07
CA TYR A 12 7.83 16.92 -4.09
C TYR A 12 6.85 17.04 -2.93
N PHE A 13 5.54 17.00 -3.21
CA PHE A 13 4.52 17.00 -2.17
C PHE A 13 4.66 15.78 -1.23
N THR A 14 4.80 14.57 -1.78
CA THR A 14 4.99 13.35 -0.98
C THR A 14 6.26 13.40 -0.15
N VAL A 15 7.37 13.86 -0.73
CA VAL A 15 8.65 13.98 -0.02
C VAL A 15 8.54 15.03 1.09
N ALA A 16 7.99 16.21 0.81
CA ALA A 16 7.78 17.25 1.81
C ALA A 16 6.88 16.75 2.95
N PHE A 17 5.80 16.04 2.63
CA PHE A 17 4.89 15.46 3.61
C PHE A 17 5.61 14.47 4.55
N ILE A 18 6.44 13.59 4.00
CA ILE A 18 7.26 12.64 4.77
C ILE A 18 8.25 13.39 5.67
N VAL A 19 8.95 14.40 5.13
CA VAL A 19 9.91 15.20 5.89
C VAL A 19 9.22 15.93 7.05
N ILE A 20 8.06 16.53 6.82
CA ILE A 20 7.28 17.21 7.86
C ILE A 20 6.85 16.23 8.96
N PHE A 21 6.39 15.03 8.59
CA PHE A 21 6.04 13.98 9.54
C PHE A 21 7.22 13.59 10.44
N PHE A 22 8.40 13.34 9.85
CA PHE A 22 9.59 13.01 10.63
C PHE A 22 10.10 14.19 11.46
N ALA A 23 10.04 15.41 10.92
CA ALA A 23 10.40 16.61 11.66
C ALA A 23 9.50 16.82 12.88
N TRP A 24 8.19 16.61 12.75
CA TRP A 24 7.24 16.68 13.87
C TRP A 24 7.55 15.64 14.95
N THR A 25 7.72 14.38 14.56
CA THR A 25 7.98 13.29 15.50
C THR A 25 9.33 13.42 16.21
N ALA A 26 10.32 14.02 15.56
CA ALA A 26 11.60 14.37 16.17
C ALA A 26 11.50 15.59 17.12
N ALA A 27 10.81 16.65 16.70
CA ALA A 27 10.67 17.88 17.50
C ALA A 27 9.87 17.68 18.79
N PHE A 28 8.87 16.79 18.76
CA PHE A 28 8.00 16.50 19.90
C PHE A 28 8.30 15.15 20.56
N HIS A 29 9.54 14.66 20.44
CA HIS A 29 9.92 13.34 20.98
C HIS A 29 9.59 13.19 22.48
N ASP A 30 9.85 14.24 23.27
CA ASP A 30 9.65 14.26 24.73
C ASP A 30 8.19 14.52 25.14
N HIS A 31 7.37 15.08 24.25
CA HIS A 31 5.98 15.42 24.52
C HIS A 31 5.03 14.31 24.02
N ARG A 32 4.74 13.33 24.90
CA ARG A 32 3.88 12.17 24.61
C ARG A 32 2.63 12.52 23.81
N LEU A 33 1.85 13.50 24.26
CA LEU A 33 0.59 13.88 23.61
C LEU A 33 0.78 14.48 22.21
N LEU A 34 1.70 15.44 22.05
CA LEU A 34 1.95 16.06 20.75
C LEU A 34 2.51 15.07 19.73
N LYS A 35 3.35 14.14 20.20
CA LYS A 35 3.86 13.03 19.38
C LYS A 35 2.73 12.12 18.91
N SER A 36 1.87 11.66 19.81
CA SER A 36 0.74 10.78 19.48
C SER A 36 -0.22 11.44 18.49
N VAL A 37 -0.56 12.71 18.71
CA VAL A 37 -1.39 13.50 17.79
C VAL A 37 -0.78 13.55 16.39
N GLY A 38 0.54 13.79 16.29
CA GLY A 38 1.23 13.76 15.00
C GLY A 38 1.18 12.38 14.33
N ILE A 39 1.50 11.32 15.07
CA ILE A 39 1.54 9.94 14.55
C ILE A 39 0.16 9.46 14.09
N THR A 40 -0.93 10.01 14.64
CA THR A 40 -2.29 9.72 14.17
C THR A 40 -2.75 10.64 13.04
N LEU A 41 -2.62 11.97 13.20
CA LEU A 41 -3.20 12.93 12.26
C LEU A 41 -2.56 12.87 10.88
N PHE A 42 -1.23 12.82 10.79
CA PHE A 42 -0.55 12.82 9.49
C PHE A 42 -0.98 11.61 8.64
N PRO A 43 -0.89 10.35 9.12
CA PRO A 43 -1.36 9.22 8.34
C PRO A 43 -2.86 9.27 8.00
N VAL A 44 -3.72 9.75 8.91
CA VAL A 44 -5.16 9.89 8.64
C VAL A 44 -5.42 10.91 7.53
N ILE A 45 -4.72 12.05 7.52
CA ILE A 45 -4.79 13.04 6.44
C ILE A 45 -4.34 12.41 5.11
N GLY A 46 -3.19 11.72 5.13
CA GLY A 46 -2.66 11.03 3.95
C GLY A 46 -3.62 9.97 3.40
N ALA A 47 -4.20 9.15 4.28
CA ALA A 47 -5.19 8.14 3.94
C ALA A 47 -6.49 8.76 3.43
N GLY A 48 -6.93 9.89 3.98
CA GLY A 48 -8.09 10.65 3.51
C GLY A 48 -7.89 11.17 2.08
N PHE A 49 -6.72 11.72 1.78
CA PHE A 49 -6.37 12.11 0.40
C PHE A 49 -6.33 10.90 -0.54
N ALA A 50 -5.70 9.80 -0.12
CA ALA A 50 -5.64 8.57 -0.90
C ALA A 50 -7.05 8.03 -1.18
N PHE A 51 -7.91 7.97 -0.17
CA PHE A 51 -9.30 7.53 -0.29
C PHE A 51 -10.09 8.40 -1.28
N ALA A 52 -10.03 9.72 -1.12
CA ALA A 52 -10.71 10.64 -2.02
C ALA A 52 -10.23 10.47 -3.47
N TRP A 53 -8.93 10.26 -3.66
CA TRP A 53 -8.35 10.01 -4.99
C TRP A 53 -8.83 8.68 -5.59
N THR A 54 -8.74 7.59 -4.85
CA THR A 54 -9.15 6.26 -5.33
C THR A 54 -10.64 6.19 -5.59
N LEU A 55 -11.47 6.84 -4.76
CA LEU A 55 -12.91 6.93 -4.96
C LEU A 55 -13.26 7.78 -6.20
N ARG A 56 -12.65 8.96 -6.37
CA ARG A 56 -12.85 9.76 -7.58
C ARG A 56 -12.42 9.01 -8.84
N THR A 57 -11.36 8.22 -8.75
CA THR A 57 -10.86 7.41 -9.87
C THR A 57 -11.82 6.27 -10.19
N SER A 58 -12.33 5.56 -9.18
CA SER A 58 -13.29 4.47 -9.39
C SER A 58 -14.60 4.97 -10.00
N LEU A 59 -15.09 6.15 -9.58
CA LEU A 59 -16.30 6.76 -10.11
C LEU A 59 -16.18 7.24 -11.56
N ARG A 60 -14.95 7.55 -12.02
CA ARG A 60 -14.69 7.96 -13.41
C ARG A 60 -14.48 6.79 -14.37
N LEU A 61 -14.13 5.62 -13.85
CA LEU A 61 -13.83 4.45 -14.66
C LEU A 61 -15.09 3.60 -14.88
N THR A 62 -15.35 3.27 -16.14
CA THR A 62 -16.47 2.41 -16.53
C THR A 62 -16.07 0.95 -16.72
N ASP A 63 -14.76 0.67 -16.84
CA ASP A 63 -14.24 -0.68 -17.01
C ASP A 63 -13.98 -1.41 -15.67
N LYS A 64 -13.57 -2.69 -15.76
CA LYS A 64 -13.33 -3.56 -14.60
C LYS A 64 -12.25 -3.04 -13.63
N SER A 65 -11.33 -2.19 -14.08
CA SER A 65 -10.32 -1.57 -13.23
C SER A 65 -10.92 -0.70 -12.11
N ARG A 66 -12.17 -0.22 -12.25
CA ARG A 66 -12.88 0.52 -11.19
C ARG A 66 -12.90 -0.24 -9.86
N TYR A 67 -13.02 -1.57 -9.90
CA TYR A 67 -13.07 -2.40 -8.70
C TYR A 67 -11.71 -2.46 -7.98
N THR A 68 -10.59 -2.38 -8.72
CA THR A 68 -9.25 -2.23 -8.12
C THR A 68 -9.21 -0.97 -7.25
N TRP A 69 -9.65 0.16 -7.80
CA TRP A 69 -9.63 1.45 -7.11
C TRP A 69 -10.60 1.50 -5.94
N LEU A 70 -11.76 0.85 -6.07
CA LEU A 70 -12.72 0.75 -4.97
C LEU A 70 -12.16 -0.10 -3.81
N LEU A 71 -11.51 -1.23 -4.09
CA LEU A 71 -10.87 -2.05 -3.06
C LEU A 71 -9.77 -1.28 -2.31
N TYR A 72 -8.89 -0.56 -3.01
CA TYR A 72 -7.92 0.33 -2.37
C TYR A 72 -8.61 1.39 -1.51
N GLY A 73 -9.71 1.97 -1.99
CA GLY A 73 -10.49 2.94 -1.23
C GLY A 73 -11.06 2.37 0.07
N ILE A 74 -11.68 1.19 0.02
CA ILE A 74 -12.16 0.51 1.23
C ILE A 74 -10.99 0.22 2.18
N GLY A 75 -9.84 -0.21 1.65
CA GLY A 75 -8.62 -0.37 2.44
C GLY A 75 -8.22 0.90 3.19
N MET A 76 -8.24 2.06 2.51
CA MET A 76 -7.94 3.34 3.16
C MET A 76 -8.95 3.71 4.26
N LEU A 77 -10.23 3.36 4.10
CA LEU A 77 -11.22 3.53 5.17
C LEU A 77 -10.92 2.63 6.37
N CYS A 78 -10.59 1.35 6.14
CA CYS A 78 -10.16 0.44 7.20
C CYS A 78 -8.96 1.00 7.96
N PHE A 79 -7.97 1.56 7.25
CA PHE A 79 -6.82 2.21 7.89
C PHE A 79 -7.20 3.42 8.74
N ILE A 80 -8.10 4.29 8.27
CA ILE A 80 -8.57 5.44 9.04
C ILE A 80 -9.29 4.98 10.32
N VAL A 81 -10.12 3.94 10.21
CA VAL A 81 -10.80 3.34 11.37
C VAL A 81 -9.78 2.76 12.35
N ALA A 82 -8.79 1.99 11.86
CA ALA A 82 -7.72 1.43 12.69
C ALA A 82 -6.93 2.51 13.45
N GLN A 83 -6.56 3.60 12.77
CA GLN A 83 -5.88 4.73 13.39
C GLN A 83 -6.74 5.42 14.45
N GLY A 84 -8.05 5.53 14.19
CA GLY A 84 -9.02 6.10 15.13
C GLY A 84 -9.17 5.24 16.38
N THR A 85 -9.34 3.93 16.23
CA THR A 85 -9.43 2.99 17.36
C THR A 85 -8.14 2.96 18.15
N TRP A 86 -6.98 2.93 17.48
CA TRP A 86 -5.69 2.91 18.16
C TRP A 86 -5.45 4.18 18.96
N PHE A 87 -5.80 5.34 18.38
CA PHE A 87 -5.67 6.62 19.06
C PHE A 87 -6.65 6.77 20.23
N TYR A 88 -7.86 6.23 20.11
CA TYR A 88 -8.82 6.16 21.20
C TYR A 88 -8.26 5.33 22.36
N ASP A 89 -7.79 4.11 22.08
CA ASP A 89 -7.19 3.23 23.09
C ASP A 89 -5.97 3.92 23.75
N LEU A 90 -5.16 4.65 22.97
CA LEU A 90 -3.99 5.36 23.49
C LEU A 90 -4.33 6.51 24.46
N LEU A 91 -5.50 7.14 24.30
CA LEU A 91 -5.92 8.28 25.13
C LEU A 91 -6.72 7.85 26.36
N PHE A 92 -7.53 6.79 26.23
CA PHE A 92 -8.55 6.44 27.22
C PHE A 92 -8.34 5.08 27.88
N SER A 93 -7.43 4.24 27.40
CA SER A 93 -7.10 2.97 28.07
C SER A 93 -6.01 3.20 29.12
N ASP A 94 -6.38 3.08 30.39
CA ASP A 94 -5.45 3.13 31.53
C ASP A 94 -4.68 1.80 31.72
N GLU A 95 -5.14 0.72 31.08
CA GLU A 95 -4.46 -0.58 31.07
C GLU A 95 -3.50 -0.71 29.88
N ALA A 96 -2.52 -1.62 30.00
CA ALA A 96 -1.67 -1.99 28.88
C ALA A 96 -2.54 -2.43 27.69
N MET A 97 -2.37 -1.79 26.53
CA MET A 97 -3.10 -2.12 25.30
C MET A 97 -3.16 -3.64 25.10
N SER A 98 -4.37 -4.19 25.08
CA SER A 98 -4.58 -5.61 24.81
C SER A 98 -4.12 -5.93 23.39
N TYR A 99 -3.23 -6.91 23.26
CA TYR A 99 -2.74 -7.37 21.97
C TYR A 99 -3.23 -8.80 21.69
N PRO A 100 -3.88 -9.07 20.55
CA PRO A 100 -4.25 -8.13 19.48
C PRO A 100 -5.43 -7.23 19.86
N SER A 101 -5.43 -6.01 19.32
CA SER A 101 -6.47 -4.98 19.54
C SER A 101 -7.49 -4.92 18.40
N ALA A 102 -8.55 -4.13 18.57
CA ALA A 102 -9.48 -3.83 17.47
C ALA A 102 -8.78 -3.14 16.28
N SER A 103 -7.76 -2.34 16.57
CA SER A 103 -6.95 -1.64 15.56
C SER A 103 -6.17 -2.62 14.69
N ASP A 104 -5.62 -3.68 15.29
CA ASP A 104 -4.91 -4.75 14.56
C ASP A 104 -5.82 -5.44 13.54
N PHE A 105 -7.07 -5.70 13.91
CA PHE A 105 -8.04 -6.28 12.99
C PHE A 105 -8.27 -5.39 11.75
N PHE A 106 -8.48 -4.08 11.95
CA PHE A 106 -8.71 -3.15 10.85
C PHE A 106 -7.45 -2.90 10.00
N TRP A 107 -6.25 -2.90 10.59
CA TRP A 107 -5.00 -2.86 9.83
C TRP A 107 -4.83 -4.13 8.97
N LEU A 108 -5.02 -5.32 9.54
CA LEU A 108 -4.93 -6.56 8.76
C LEU A 108 -5.98 -6.61 7.63
N MET A 109 -7.19 -6.10 7.87
CA MET A 109 -8.22 -5.97 6.83
C MET A 109 -7.78 -5.03 5.72
N GLN A 110 -7.19 -3.88 6.04
CA GLN A 110 -6.60 -2.96 5.06
C GLN A 110 -5.51 -3.66 4.24
N TYR A 111 -4.60 -4.39 4.88
CA TYR A 111 -3.56 -5.17 4.20
C TYR A 111 -4.15 -6.19 3.22
N GLY A 112 -5.12 -6.98 3.66
CA GLY A 112 -5.81 -7.97 2.83
C GLY A 112 -6.50 -7.33 1.63
N LEU A 113 -7.24 -6.24 1.83
CA LEU A 113 -7.92 -5.51 0.75
C LEU A 113 -6.93 -4.94 -0.28
N ASN A 114 -5.82 -4.37 0.18
CA ASN A 114 -4.78 -3.83 -0.70
C ASN A 114 -4.10 -4.94 -1.51
N LEU A 115 -3.83 -6.10 -0.89
CA LEU A 115 -3.30 -7.26 -1.58
C LEU A 115 -4.28 -7.78 -2.64
N ILE A 116 -5.55 -7.95 -2.28
CA ILE A 116 -6.60 -8.37 -3.22
C ILE A 116 -6.73 -7.37 -4.37
N ALA A 117 -6.69 -6.07 -4.09
CA ALA A 117 -6.72 -5.02 -5.12
C ALA A 117 -5.54 -5.15 -6.09
N ALA A 118 -4.32 -5.33 -5.57
CA ALA A 118 -3.12 -5.48 -6.38
C ALA A 118 -3.15 -6.75 -7.25
N LEU A 119 -3.54 -7.88 -6.68
CA LEU A 119 -3.68 -9.15 -7.41
C LEU A 119 -4.77 -9.06 -8.47
N TYR A 120 -5.92 -8.49 -8.14
CA TYR A 120 -7.01 -8.27 -9.09
C TYR A 120 -6.55 -7.39 -10.26
N HIS A 121 -5.84 -6.29 -9.98
CA HIS A 121 -5.27 -5.45 -11.03
C HIS A 121 -4.30 -6.22 -11.94
N LEU A 122 -3.48 -7.09 -11.36
CA LEU A 122 -2.56 -7.94 -12.11
C LEU A 122 -3.31 -8.87 -13.09
N THR A 123 -4.49 -9.38 -12.71
CA THR A 123 -5.32 -10.21 -13.62
C THR A 123 -5.85 -9.42 -14.82
N LEU A 124 -6.14 -8.13 -14.65
CA LEU A 124 -6.65 -7.27 -15.72
C LEU A 124 -5.58 -6.94 -16.76
N ILE A 125 -4.32 -6.83 -16.34
CA ILE A 125 -3.23 -6.41 -17.22
C ILE A 125 -2.48 -7.58 -17.86
N ARG A 126 -2.66 -8.82 -17.38
CA ARG A 126 -1.87 -10.01 -17.79
C ARG A 126 -2.01 -10.32 -19.29
N LYS A 127 -1.15 -9.70 -20.11
CA LYS A 127 -0.95 -10.03 -21.53
C LYS A 127 0.53 -10.30 -21.75
N VAL A 128 0.92 -11.55 -21.47
CA VAL A 128 2.25 -12.16 -21.69
C VAL A 128 3.37 -11.61 -20.80
N THR A 129 3.62 -12.30 -19.69
CA THR A 129 4.79 -12.07 -18.82
C THR A 129 6.04 -12.69 -19.46
N ARG A 130 7.15 -11.95 -19.61
CA ARG A 130 8.41 -12.55 -20.09
C ARG A 130 9.08 -13.35 -18.98
N ILE A 131 9.66 -14.49 -19.34
CA ILE A 131 10.43 -15.38 -18.43
C ILE A 131 11.48 -14.63 -17.60
N ARG A 132 12.15 -13.63 -18.20
CA ARG A 132 13.16 -12.80 -17.53
C ARG A 132 12.61 -12.02 -16.33
N PHE A 133 11.36 -11.58 -16.39
CA PHE A 133 10.74 -10.85 -15.27
C PHE A 133 10.33 -11.77 -14.14
N ILE A 134 9.81 -12.95 -14.47
CA ILE A 134 9.49 -13.98 -13.48
C ILE A 134 10.77 -14.35 -12.72
N PHE A 135 11.86 -14.57 -13.44
CA PHE A 135 13.16 -14.89 -12.84
C PHE A 135 13.64 -13.80 -11.87
N ASN A 136 13.62 -12.53 -12.28
CA ASN A 136 14.00 -11.41 -11.40
C ASN A 136 13.11 -11.27 -10.17
N THR A 137 11.79 -11.42 -10.34
CA THR A 137 10.84 -11.38 -9.22
C THR A 137 11.09 -12.53 -8.25
N VAL A 138 11.33 -13.75 -8.75
CA VAL A 138 11.60 -14.93 -7.91
C VAL A 138 12.88 -14.73 -7.11
N ILE A 139 14.00 -14.33 -7.74
CA ILE A 139 15.26 -14.08 -7.03
C ILE A 139 15.05 -13.04 -5.92
N PHE A 140 14.42 -11.91 -6.25
CA PHE A 140 14.14 -10.86 -5.28
C PHE A 140 13.29 -11.39 -4.11
N MET A 141 12.25 -12.17 -4.41
CA MET A 141 11.36 -12.72 -3.38
C MET A 141 12.03 -13.79 -2.53
N VAL A 142 12.96 -14.59 -3.07
CA VAL A 142 13.76 -15.51 -2.25
C VAL A 142 14.56 -14.72 -1.22
N VAL A 143 15.30 -13.69 -1.65
CA VAL A 143 16.09 -12.86 -0.74
C VAL A 143 15.20 -12.17 0.31
N ALA A 144 14.10 -11.54 -0.12
CA ALA A 144 13.16 -10.87 0.77
C ALA A 144 12.56 -11.85 1.79
N SER A 145 12.12 -13.03 1.34
CA SER A 145 11.52 -14.04 2.21
C SER A 145 12.55 -14.63 3.19
N SER A 146 13.79 -14.86 2.76
CA SER A 146 14.87 -15.31 3.65
C SER A 146 15.20 -14.28 4.73
N LEU A 147 15.28 -12.99 4.37
CA LEU A 147 15.49 -11.91 5.33
C LEU A 147 14.31 -11.77 6.30
N SER A 148 13.08 -11.74 5.77
CA SER A 148 11.87 -11.70 6.60
C SER A 148 11.78 -12.92 7.51
N PHE A 149 12.17 -14.11 7.04
CA PHE A 149 12.19 -15.30 7.88
C PHE A 149 13.19 -15.16 9.02
N GLN A 150 14.43 -14.80 8.73
CA GLN A 150 15.50 -14.71 9.72
C GLN A 150 15.29 -13.59 10.75
N PHE A 151 14.80 -12.43 10.32
CA PHE A 151 14.73 -11.22 11.15
C PHE A 151 13.33 -10.90 11.70
N LEU A 152 12.26 -11.44 11.12
CA LEU A 152 10.89 -11.15 11.54
C LEU A 152 10.17 -12.42 12.01
N ILE A 153 10.02 -13.42 11.13
CA ILE A 153 9.18 -14.60 11.41
C ILE A 153 9.80 -15.49 12.49
N LYS A 154 11.10 -15.80 12.40
CA LYS A 154 11.78 -16.66 13.36
C LYS A 154 11.76 -16.07 14.78
N PRO A 155 12.11 -14.78 15.00
CA PRO A 155 11.96 -14.16 16.32
C PRO A 155 10.54 -14.20 16.88
N ILE A 156 9.51 -14.05 16.03
CA ILE A 156 8.10 -14.16 16.46
C ILE A 156 7.79 -15.60 16.91
N LEU A 157 8.23 -16.60 16.15
CA LEU A 157 8.02 -18.02 16.49
C LEU A 157 8.78 -18.46 17.75
N GLU A 158 9.95 -17.89 17.98
CA GLU A 158 10.79 -18.16 19.17
C GLU A 158 10.38 -17.29 20.38
N SER A 159 9.52 -16.30 20.17
CA SER A 159 9.01 -15.47 21.26
C SER A 159 8.08 -16.28 22.16
N ASN A 160 8.14 -16.04 23.48
CA ASN A 160 7.22 -16.64 24.44
C ASN A 160 5.84 -15.95 24.42
N GLU A 161 5.30 -15.65 23.23
CA GLU A 161 3.94 -15.13 23.08
C GLU A 161 2.95 -16.16 23.66
N ARG A 162 2.26 -15.77 24.73
CA ARG A 162 1.43 -16.70 25.51
C ARG A 162 0.05 -16.95 24.91
N SER A 163 -0.40 -16.14 23.95
CA SER A 163 -1.74 -16.24 23.37
C SER A 163 -1.68 -16.54 21.87
N MET A 164 -2.47 -17.53 21.44
CA MET A 164 -2.59 -17.91 20.03
C MET A 164 -3.07 -16.76 19.12
N PRO A 165 -4.01 -15.89 19.55
CA PRO A 165 -4.41 -14.74 18.75
C PRO A 165 -3.28 -13.75 18.51
N ALA A 166 -2.43 -13.48 19.52
CA ALA A 166 -1.26 -12.62 19.36
C ALA A 166 -0.31 -13.18 18.31
N LEU A 167 -0.01 -14.48 18.39
CA LEU A 167 0.91 -15.13 17.46
C LEU A 167 0.41 -15.05 16.01
N ILE A 168 -0.89 -15.30 15.79
CA ILE A 168 -1.51 -15.19 14.48
C ILE A 168 -1.42 -13.76 13.93
N THR A 169 -1.73 -12.76 14.77
CA THR A 169 -1.65 -11.35 14.38
C THR A 169 -0.20 -10.95 14.07
N SER A 170 0.75 -11.27 14.94
CA SER A 170 2.18 -11.01 14.78
C SER A 170 2.73 -11.61 13.48
N LEU A 171 2.37 -12.86 13.16
CA LEU A 171 2.79 -13.53 11.93
C LEU A 171 2.09 -13.00 10.67
N SER A 172 0.86 -12.50 10.80
CA SER A 172 0.09 -12.00 9.66
C SER A 172 0.75 -10.79 9.02
N TYR A 173 1.34 -9.87 9.81
CA TYR A 173 2.03 -8.68 9.30
C TYR A 173 3.17 -9.00 8.30
N PRO A 174 4.23 -9.75 8.66
CA PRO A 174 5.32 -10.04 7.73
C PRO A 174 4.88 -10.89 6.53
N ILE A 175 3.87 -11.77 6.70
CA ILE A 175 3.33 -12.57 5.59
C ILE A 175 2.59 -11.68 4.59
N LEU A 176 1.73 -10.77 5.08
CA LEU A 176 0.99 -9.83 4.24
C LEU A 176 1.92 -8.81 3.58
N ASP A 177 2.94 -8.33 4.29
CA ASP A 177 3.99 -7.47 3.72
C ASP A 177 4.67 -8.14 2.52
N LEU A 178 5.07 -9.42 2.64
CA LEU A 178 5.66 -10.19 1.53
C LEU A 178 4.68 -10.37 0.37
N GLY A 179 3.40 -10.61 0.65
CA GLY A 179 2.35 -10.72 -0.36
C GLY A 179 2.17 -9.41 -1.14
N VAL A 180 2.07 -8.28 -0.44
CA VAL A 180 1.94 -6.95 -1.04
C VAL A 180 3.20 -6.58 -1.83
N LEU A 181 4.38 -6.91 -1.32
CA LEU A 181 5.65 -6.71 -1.99
C LEU A 181 5.71 -7.48 -3.32
N LEU A 182 5.37 -8.77 -3.31
CA LEU A 182 5.28 -9.61 -4.51
C LEU A 182 4.32 -9.01 -5.54
N ALA A 183 3.12 -8.63 -5.12
CA ALA A 183 2.11 -8.06 -6.01
C ALA A 183 2.59 -6.73 -6.62
N THR A 184 3.17 -5.85 -5.80
CA THR A 184 3.65 -4.53 -6.23
C THR A 184 4.82 -4.64 -7.21
N ILE A 185 5.77 -5.53 -6.95
CA ILE A 185 6.91 -5.75 -7.86
C ILE A 185 6.45 -6.34 -9.18
N SER A 186 5.50 -7.27 -9.13
CA SER A 186 4.88 -7.84 -10.33
C SER A 186 4.20 -6.76 -11.17
N LEU A 187 3.49 -5.83 -10.53
CA LEU A 187 2.88 -4.67 -11.19
C LEU A 187 3.91 -3.72 -11.78
N TYR A 188 4.98 -3.42 -11.02
CA TYR A 188 6.06 -2.54 -11.48
C TYR A 188 6.70 -3.05 -12.76
N TYR A 189 7.08 -4.34 -12.80
CA TYR A 189 7.67 -4.92 -14.00
C TYR A 189 6.69 -4.95 -15.18
N HIS A 190 5.41 -5.22 -14.93
CA HIS A 190 4.40 -5.19 -15.99
C HIS A 190 4.21 -3.78 -16.58
N SER A 191 4.29 -2.74 -15.75
CA SER A 191 4.21 -1.34 -16.19
C SER A 191 5.40 -0.92 -17.08
N LYS A 192 6.60 -1.40 -16.78
CA LYS A 192 7.80 -1.15 -17.60
C LYS A 192 7.67 -1.76 -19.01
N ILE A 193 7.08 -2.95 -19.11
CA ILE A 193 6.89 -3.64 -20.40
C ILE A 193 5.93 -2.86 -21.29
N SER A 194 4.81 -2.38 -20.74
CA SER A 194 3.80 -1.66 -21.53
C SER A 194 4.37 -0.35 -22.08
N LEU A 195 5.21 0.35 -21.31
CA LEU A 195 5.94 1.55 -21.75
C LEU A 195 6.96 1.25 -22.84
N HIS A 196 7.78 0.20 -22.69
CA HIS A 196 8.76 -0.18 -23.71
C HIS A 196 8.08 -0.57 -25.04
N LYS A 197 6.95 -1.28 -24.99
CA LYS A 197 6.19 -1.65 -26.19
C LYS A 197 5.62 -0.42 -26.91
N LYS A 198 5.18 0.60 -26.17
CA LYS A 198 4.65 1.85 -26.74
C LYS A 198 5.73 2.67 -27.47
N ASN A 199 6.96 2.68 -26.96
CA ASN A 199 8.06 3.47 -27.52
C ASN A 199 8.68 2.87 -28.79
N HIS A 200 8.52 1.56 -29.02
CA HIS A 200 9.08 0.86 -30.19
C HIS A 200 8.02 0.42 -31.22
N ALA A 201 6.80 0.97 -31.17
CA ALA A 201 5.79 0.73 -32.20
C ALA A 201 6.15 1.51 -33.49
N PRO A 202 6.14 0.87 -34.68
CA PRO A 202 6.45 1.55 -35.93
C PRO A 202 5.47 2.70 -36.22
N PRO A 203 5.92 3.80 -36.85
CA PRO A 203 5.19 5.06 -36.94
C PRO A 203 3.83 5.01 -37.66
N GLY A 204 3.47 3.91 -38.33
CA GLY A 204 2.21 3.75 -39.06
C GLY A 204 1.05 3.09 -38.30
N ARG A 205 1.20 2.71 -37.03
CA ARG A 205 0.15 1.99 -36.27
C ARG A 205 -0.47 2.80 -35.12
N ARG A 206 -0.59 4.13 -35.28
CA ARG A 206 -1.52 4.92 -34.48
C ARG A 206 -2.91 4.69 -35.05
N ILE A 207 -3.56 3.62 -34.60
CA ILE A 207 -4.93 3.30 -34.99
C ILE A 207 -5.80 4.47 -34.53
N HIS A 208 -6.34 5.23 -35.49
CA HIS A 208 -7.43 6.17 -35.27
C HIS A 208 -8.56 5.43 -34.54
N ALA A 209 -8.82 5.80 -33.30
CA ALA A 209 -10.08 5.45 -32.67
C ALA A 209 -11.19 6.19 -33.44
N PRO A 210 -12.25 5.51 -33.91
CA PRO A 210 -13.36 6.21 -34.55
C PRO A 210 -14.05 7.09 -33.50
N ASP A 211 -14.21 8.35 -33.86
CA ASP A 211 -14.96 9.36 -33.15
C ASP A 211 -16.39 8.86 -32.89
N ARG A 212 -16.68 8.48 -31.65
CA ARG A 212 -18.08 8.25 -31.21
C ARG A 212 -18.69 9.59 -30.84
N ARG A 213 -18.99 10.40 -31.86
CA ARG A 213 -20.12 11.32 -31.85
C ARG A 213 -21.27 10.66 -32.60
N ARG A 214 -22.30 10.27 -31.85
CA ARG A 214 -23.72 10.42 -32.15
C ARG A 214 -24.50 9.89 -30.96
#